data_AF-A0A1B4XCB7-F1
#
_entry.id   AF-A0A1B4XCB7-F1
#
_cell.length_a   1.000
_cell.length_b   1.000
_cell.length_c   1.000
_cell.angle_alpha   90.00
_cell.angle_beta   90.00
_cell.angle_gamma   90.00
#
_symmetry.space_group_name_H-M   'P 1'
#
loop_
_entity.id
_entity.type
_entity.pdbx_description
1 polymer ?
#
loop_
_entity_poly.entity_id
_entity_poly.type
_entity_poly.pdbx_seq_one_letter_code
_entity_poly.pdbx_strand_id
1 'polypeptide(L)'
;MFVSYQKDAPALFNRKSLYELSIAYWSGPNYNTALSFGRTLRWKLSPENYCAATLGIGMVDRTTDHLGTTGQFMVRLAFGRKFGEYDLSIGETHYSNGKTALGLDWDGPNVGEDFLTLMLAREF
;
A
#
# COMPACT_ATOMS: atom_id res chain seq x y z
N MET A 1 3.64 8.35 8.42
CA MET A 1 2.70 9.21 7.67
C MET A 1 2.63 8.69 6.24
N PHE A 2 1.42 8.55 5.70
CA PHE A 2 1.17 8.07 4.34
C PHE A 2 0.29 9.09 3.62
N VAL A 3 0.67 9.43 2.40
CA VAL A 3 -0.12 10.28 1.51
C VAL A 3 -0.26 9.55 0.19
N SER A 4 -1.49 9.40 -0.27
CA SER A 4 -1.81 8.63 -1.48
C SER A 4 -2.71 9.44 -2.39
N TYR A 5 -2.39 9.42 -3.67
CA TYR A 5 -3.25 9.87 -4.75
C TYR A 5 -3.80 8.65 -5.50
N GLN A 6 -5.12 8.57 -5.62
CA GLN A 6 -5.79 7.49 -6.34
C GLN A 6 -6.55 8.05 -7.53
N LYS A 7 -6.46 7.35 -8.67
CA LYS A 7 -7.20 7.67 -9.89
C LYS A 7 -7.90 6.43 -10.42
N ASP A 8 -9.11 6.58 -10.94
CA ASP A 8 -9.83 5.48 -11.57
C ASP A 8 -8.99 4.82 -12.68
N ALA A 9 -9.00 3.50 -12.69
CA ALA A 9 -8.32 2.66 -13.66
C ALA A 9 -9.34 1.73 -14.33
N PRO A 10 -9.02 1.15 -15.52
CA PRO A 10 -9.87 0.13 -16.13
C PRO A 10 -10.20 -0.97 -15.13
N ALA A 11 -11.39 -1.56 -15.21
CA ALA A 11 -11.76 -2.66 -14.31
C ALA A 11 -10.74 -3.80 -14.40
N LEU A 12 -10.45 -4.44 -13.27
CA LEU A 12 -9.55 -5.60 -13.20
C LEU A 12 -10.30 -6.72 -12.46
N PHE A 13 -10.31 -7.93 -13.04
CA PHE A 13 -11.10 -9.07 -12.56
C PHE A 13 -12.60 -8.74 -12.34
N ASN A 14 -13.19 -7.93 -13.23
CA ASN A 14 -14.57 -7.43 -13.12
C ASN A 14 -14.86 -6.65 -11.82
N ARG A 15 -13.84 -6.03 -11.22
CA ARG A 15 -13.95 -5.18 -10.03
C ARG A 15 -13.50 -3.75 -10.35
N LYS A 16 -14.05 -2.78 -9.58
CA LYS A 16 -13.55 -1.40 -9.61
C LYS A 16 -12.07 -1.43 -9.25
N SER A 17 -11.25 -0.77 -10.05
CA SER A 17 -9.82 -0.65 -9.79
C SER A 17 -9.33 0.79 -9.90
N LEU A 18 -8.25 1.10 -9.20
CA LEU A 18 -7.64 2.42 -9.15
C LEU A 18 -6.13 2.27 -9.35
N TYR A 19 -5.51 3.23 -10.03
CA TYR A 19 -4.09 3.48 -9.89
C TYR A 19 -3.84 4.24 -8.60
N GLU A 20 -2.78 3.88 -7.89
CA GLU A 20 -2.39 4.53 -6.64
C GLU A 20 -0.93 4.96 -6.73
N LEU A 21 -0.66 6.23 -6.41
CA LEU A 21 0.67 6.76 -6.16
C LEU A 21 0.75 7.19 -4.70
N SER A 22 1.73 6.66 -3.96
CA SER A 22 1.84 6.84 -2.51
C SER A 22 3.24 7.32 -2.12
N ILE A 23 3.29 8.28 -1.20
CA ILE A 23 4.51 8.70 -0.50
C ILE A 23 4.33 8.37 0.98
N ALA A 24 5.32 7.70 1.56
CA ALA A 24 5.32 7.30 2.96
C ALA A 24 6.58 7.81 3.67
N TYR A 25 6.43 8.10 4.95
CA TYR A 25 7.53 8.36 5.88
C TYR A 25 7.25 7.63 7.19
N TRP A 26 8.23 6.95 7.75
CA TRP A 26 8.16 6.42 9.10
C TRP A 26 9.44 6.73 9.88
N SER A 27 9.28 6.95 11.18
CA SER A 27 10.35 7.28 12.12
C SER A 27 10.72 6.08 12.99
N GLY A 28 11.85 6.16 13.69
CA GLY A 28 12.33 5.12 14.61
C GLY A 28 13.64 4.49 14.15
N PRO A 29 14.03 3.34 14.71
CA PRO A 29 15.28 2.66 14.35
C PRO A 29 15.40 2.36 12.85
N ASN A 30 14.28 2.04 12.21
CA ASN A 30 14.19 1.75 10.78
C ASN A 30 13.64 2.92 9.97
N TYR A 31 13.92 4.16 10.37
CA TYR A 31 13.35 5.34 9.71
C TYR A 31 13.60 5.35 8.19
N ASN A 32 12.59 5.77 7.44
CA ASN A 32 12.63 5.69 5.98
C ASN A 32 11.61 6.63 5.33
N THR A 33 11.80 6.86 4.03
CA THR A 33 10.78 7.40 3.13
C THR A 33 10.58 6.46 1.95
N ALA A 34 9.33 6.23 1.54
CA ALA A 34 9.02 5.42 0.37
C ALA A 34 8.22 6.19 -0.67
N LEU A 35 8.50 5.93 -1.95
CA LEU A 35 7.63 6.27 -3.08
C LEU A 35 7.13 4.97 -3.67
N SER A 36 5.82 4.83 -3.87
CA SER A 36 5.21 3.58 -4.35
C SER A 36 4.13 3.86 -5.38
N PHE A 37 4.05 2.97 -6.37
CA PHE A 37 2.97 2.95 -7.34
C PHE A 37 2.32 1.57 -7.35
N GLY A 38 1.00 1.53 -7.43
CA GLY A 38 0.27 0.28 -7.36
C GLY A 38 -1.10 0.32 -8.01
N ARG A 39 -1.75 -0.83 -7.95
CA ARG A 39 -3.13 -1.00 -8.39
C ARG A 39 -3.98 -1.50 -7.24
N THR A 40 -5.06 -0.78 -7.00
CA THR A 40 -6.03 -1.09 -5.93
C THR A 40 -7.27 -1.73 -6.55
N LEU A 41 -7.70 -2.87 -6.03
CA LEU A 41 -9.01 -3.46 -6.28
C LEU A 41 -9.95 -3.07 -5.14
N ARG A 42 -11.21 -2.72 -5.46
CA ARG A 42 -12.26 -2.47 -4.47
C ARG A 42 -13.42 -3.45 -4.63
N TRP A 43 -13.80 -4.09 -3.54
CA TRP A 43 -15.00 -4.93 -3.41
C TRP A 43 -16.05 -4.18 -2.62
N LYS A 44 -17.17 -3.89 -3.29
CA LYS A 44 -18.31 -3.24 -2.66
C LYS A 44 -19.03 -4.23 -1.74
N LEU A 45 -19.26 -3.83 -0.49
CA LEU A 45 -20.03 -4.60 0.50
C LEU A 45 -21.44 -4.02 0.70
N SER A 46 -21.55 -2.70 0.73
CA SER A 46 -22.80 -1.94 0.71
C SER A 46 -22.65 -0.71 -0.20
N PRO A 47 -23.68 0.14 -0.39
CA PRO A 47 -23.51 1.39 -1.12
C PRO A 47 -22.35 2.26 -0.63
N GLU A 48 -22.08 2.25 0.67
CA GLU A 48 -21.08 3.07 1.35
C GLU A 48 -19.82 2.30 1.77
N ASN A 49 -19.92 0.99 2.05
CA ASN A 49 -18.82 0.20 2.62
C ASN A 49 -18.11 -0.65 1.57
N TYR A 50 -16.78 -0.81 1.70
CA TYR A 50 -15.97 -1.62 0.80
C TYR A 50 -14.78 -2.28 1.51
N CYS A 51 -14.30 -3.37 0.93
CA CYS A 51 -12.93 -3.87 1.14
C CYS A 51 -12.04 -3.45 -0.03
N ALA A 52 -10.76 -3.21 0.22
CA ALA A 52 -9.78 -2.89 -0.80
C ALA A 52 -8.48 -3.65 -0.59
N ALA A 53 -7.84 -4.00 -1.69
CA ALA A 53 -6.51 -4.56 -1.70
C ALA A 53 -5.66 -3.83 -2.74
N THR A 54 -4.47 -3.41 -2.34
CA THR A 54 -3.50 -2.78 -3.22
C THR A 54 -2.30 -3.69 -3.35
N LEU A 55 -1.86 -3.90 -4.58
CA LEU A 55 -0.54 -4.45 -4.87
C LEU A 55 0.25 -3.39 -5.62
N GLY A 56 1.46 -3.13 -5.15
CA GLY A 56 2.33 -2.12 -5.72
C GLY A 56 3.80 -2.49 -5.64
N ILE A 57 4.58 -1.65 -6.30
CA ILE A 57 6.03 -1.64 -6.23
C ILE A 57 6.47 -0.24 -5.81
N GLY A 58 7.62 -0.15 -5.18
CA GLY A 58 8.15 1.12 -4.72
C GLY A 58 9.62 1.07 -4.42
N MET A 59 10.14 2.22 -4.02
CA MET A 59 11.50 2.38 -3.55
C MET A 59 11.51 3.06 -2.19
N VAL A 60 12.34 2.54 -1.30
CA VAL A 60 12.71 3.13 -0.01
C VAL A 60 14.03 3.89 -0.13
N ASP A 61 14.25 4.91 0.70
CA ASP A 61 15.45 5.76 0.62
C ASP A 61 16.72 5.05 1.11
N ARG A 62 16.56 4.09 2.03
CA ARG A 62 17.65 3.26 2.57
C ARG A 62 17.20 1.82 2.83
N THR A 63 18.15 0.92 2.86
CA THR A 63 17.97 -0.43 3.43
C THR A 63 17.97 -0.35 4.96
N THR A 64 17.42 -1.37 5.61
CA THR A 64 17.40 -1.52 7.07
C THR A 64 17.67 -2.98 7.42
N ASP A 65 17.77 -3.29 8.71
CA ASP A 65 17.86 -4.69 9.18
C ASP A 65 16.58 -5.49 8.84
N HIS A 66 15.50 -4.84 8.44
CA HIS A 66 14.25 -5.47 8.00
C HIS A 66 14.14 -5.53 6.46
N LEU A 67 14.70 -4.53 5.76
CA LEU A 67 14.58 -4.33 4.31
C LEU A 67 15.97 -4.37 3.64
N GLY A 68 16.35 -5.52 3.09
CA GLY A 68 17.68 -5.73 2.50
C GLY A 68 17.91 -5.06 1.13
N THR A 69 16.89 -4.46 0.54
CA THR A 69 16.95 -3.82 -0.79
C THR A 69 16.24 -2.47 -0.77
N THR A 70 16.53 -1.59 -1.73
CA THR A 70 15.76 -0.34 -1.88
C THR A 70 14.48 -0.56 -2.67
N GLY A 71 14.46 -1.48 -3.62
CA GLY A 71 13.25 -1.91 -4.32
C GLY A 71 12.37 -2.77 -3.41
N GLN A 72 11.09 -2.42 -3.31
CA GLN A 72 10.11 -3.06 -2.44
C GLN A 72 8.82 -3.37 -3.20
N PHE A 73 8.17 -4.47 -2.82
CA PHE A 73 6.75 -4.67 -3.04
C PHE A 73 5.97 -4.00 -1.90
N MET A 74 4.80 -3.45 -2.25
CA MET A 74 3.86 -2.91 -1.30
C MET A 74 2.55 -3.69 -1.42
N VAL A 75 2.04 -4.15 -0.29
CA VAL A 75 0.71 -4.75 -0.19
C VAL A 75 -0.09 -3.92 0.81
N ARG A 76 -1.34 -3.59 0.47
CA ARG A 76 -2.27 -2.98 1.41
C ARG A 76 -3.58 -3.74 1.43
N LEU A 77 -4.11 -4.00 2.61
CA LEU A 77 -5.48 -4.48 2.80
C LEU A 77 -6.24 -3.45 3.64
N ALA A 78 -7.48 -3.13 3.26
CA ALA A 78 -8.25 -2.11 3.95
C ALA A 78 -9.74 -2.35 3.92
N PHE A 79 -10.41 -1.86 4.95
CA PHE A 79 -11.85 -1.69 5.02
C PHE A 79 -12.16 -0.20 5.07
N GLY A 80 -13.10 0.25 4.24
CA GLY A 80 -13.44 1.67 4.15
C GLY A 80 -14.93 1.94 4.01
N ARG A 81 -15.28 3.18 4.30
CA ARG A 81 -16.64 3.72 4.22
C ARG A 81 -16.63 5.11 3.60
N LYS A 82 -17.49 5.29 2.59
CA LYS A 82 -17.77 6.58 1.97
C LYS A 82 -18.83 7.36 2.75
N PHE A 83 -18.64 8.68 2.80
CA PHE A 83 -19.53 9.68 3.39
C PHE A 83 -19.61 10.89 2.45
N GLY A 84 -20.48 10.82 1.44
CA GLY A 84 -20.54 11.86 0.39
C GLY A 84 -19.26 11.89 -0.43
N GLU A 85 -18.61 13.06 -0.49
CA GLU A 85 -17.31 13.26 -1.17
C GLU A 85 -16.10 12.74 -0.37
N TYR A 86 -16.29 12.34 0.89
CA TYR A 86 -15.22 11.86 1.76
C TYR A 86 -15.22 10.34 1.86
N ASP A 87 -14.05 9.77 2.08
CA ASP A 87 -13.83 8.33 2.25
C ASP A 87 -12.88 8.10 3.43
N LEU A 88 -13.26 7.25 4.37
CA LEU A 88 -12.44 6.87 5.52
C LEU A 88 -12.14 5.38 5.47
N SER A 89 -10.88 4.99 5.64
CA SER A 89 -10.50 3.58 5.72
C SER A 89 -9.48 3.29 6.81
N ILE A 90 -9.61 2.11 7.40
CA ILE A 90 -8.59 1.47 8.22
C ILE A 90 -7.97 0.34 7.42
N GLY A 91 -6.66 0.17 7.52
CA GLY A 91 -5.99 -0.90 6.79
C GLY A 91 -4.58 -1.15 7.27
N GLU A 92 -3.98 -2.20 6.74
CA GLU A 92 -2.60 -2.59 6.98
C GLU A 92 -1.82 -2.44 5.68
N THR A 93 -0.64 -1.83 5.76
CA THR A 93 0.30 -1.71 4.64
C THR A 93 1.59 -2.41 5.00
N HIS A 94 2.05 -3.30 4.14
CA HIS A 94 3.25 -4.09 4.29
C HIS A 94 4.23 -3.78 3.15
N TYR A 95 5.50 -3.56 3.50
CA TYR A 95 6.61 -3.45 2.56
C TYR A 95 7.56 -4.63 2.72
N SER A 96 7.92 -5.28 1.61
CA SER A 96 8.96 -6.33 1.60
C SER A 96 9.59 -6.49 0.22
N ASN A 97 10.77 -7.10 0.17
CA ASN A 97 11.49 -7.28 -1.10
C ASN A 97 11.07 -8.55 -1.86
N GLY A 98 10.11 -9.31 -1.32
CA GLY A 98 9.56 -10.51 -1.97
C GLY A 98 10.49 -11.72 -1.96
N LYS A 99 11.68 -11.65 -1.34
CA LYS A 99 12.67 -12.73 -1.29
C LYS A 99 12.04 -14.08 -0.91
N THR A 100 11.28 -14.09 0.18
CA THR A 100 10.63 -15.32 0.70
C THR A 100 9.48 -15.79 -0.19
N ALA A 101 8.60 -14.87 -0.62
CA ALA A 101 7.41 -15.21 -1.38
C ALA A 101 7.71 -15.66 -2.82
N LEU A 102 8.80 -15.16 -3.40
CA LEU A 102 9.24 -15.43 -4.77
C LEU A 102 10.38 -16.44 -4.87
N GLY A 103 10.87 -16.96 -3.73
CA GLY A 103 11.96 -17.94 -3.68
C GLY A 103 13.28 -17.41 -4.27
N LEU A 104 13.58 -16.12 -4.04
CA LEU A 104 14.75 -15.46 -4.60
C LEU A 104 15.97 -15.63 -3.68
N ASP A 105 17.12 -15.87 -4.27
CA ASP A 105 18.37 -16.14 -3.55
C ASP A 105 19.36 -14.98 -3.70
N TRP A 106 19.06 -13.86 -3.02
CA TRP A 106 19.99 -12.75 -2.87
C TRP A 106 20.34 -12.54 -1.39
N ASP A 107 21.51 -11.97 -1.13
CA ASP A 107 21.96 -11.66 0.22
C ASP A 107 21.16 -10.49 0.82
N GLY A 108 20.94 -10.52 2.15
CA GLY A 108 20.23 -9.49 2.90
C GLY A 108 18.86 -9.89 3.50
N PRO A 109 18.35 -9.08 4.44
CA PRO A 109 17.11 -9.37 5.17
C PRO A 109 15.83 -9.15 4.35
N ASN A 110 14.75 -9.81 4.78
CA ASN A 110 13.39 -9.63 4.27
C ASN A 110 12.36 -9.91 5.37
N VAL A 111 12.51 -9.22 6.51
CA VAL A 111 11.50 -9.28 7.59
C VAL A 111 10.24 -8.51 7.16
N GLY A 112 10.45 -7.41 6.43
CA GLY A 112 9.40 -6.50 6.03
C GLY A 112 9.06 -5.46 7.09
N GLU A 113 8.23 -4.50 6.72
CA GLU A 113 7.73 -3.45 7.61
C GLU A 113 6.21 -3.34 7.49
N ASP A 114 5.52 -3.44 8.62
CA ASP A 114 4.06 -3.45 8.72
C ASP A 114 3.53 -2.18 9.38
N PHE A 115 2.47 -1.61 8.81
CA PHE A 115 1.88 -0.37 9.27
C PHE A 115 0.36 -0.48 9.35
N LEU A 116 -0.19 -0.29 10.54
CA LEU A 116 -1.61 0.01 10.69
C LEU A 116 -1.87 1.46 10.27
N THR A 117 -2.84 1.66 9.38
CA THR A 117 -3.15 2.94 8.74
C THR A 117 -4.59 3.34 8.99
N LEU A 118 -4.79 4.64 9.24
CA LEU A 118 -6.08 5.32 9.13
C LEU A 118 -5.93 6.35 8.01
N MET A 119 -6.76 6.26 6.98
CA MET A 119 -6.70 7.13 5.81
C MET A 119 -8.02 7.86 5.61
N LEU A 120 -7.94 9.18 5.58
CA LEU A 120 -9.02 10.07 5.14
C LEU A 120 -8.71 10.52 3.70
N ALA A 121 -9.67 10.38 2.81
CA ALA A 121 -9.56 10.79 1.41
C ALA A 121 -10.77 11.65 1.01
N ARG A 122 -10.58 12.46 -0.03
CA ARG A 122 -11.63 13.25 -0.68
C ARG A 122 -11.64 12.92 -2.18
N GLU A 123 -12.83 12.68 -2.71
CA GLU A 123 -13.08 12.48 -4.14
C GLU A 123 -13.18 13.87 -4.81
N PHE A 124 -12.46 14.08 -5.93
CA PHE A 124 -12.40 15.33 -6.68
C PHE A 124 -12.90 15.13 -8.11
#